data_AF-A0A1W6EGV8-F1
#
_entry.id   AF-A0A1W6EGV8-F1
#
_cell.length_a   1.000
_cell.length_b   1.000
_cell.length_c   1.000
_cell.angle_alpha   90.00
_cell.angle_beta   90.00
_cell.angle_gamma   90.00
#
_symmetry.space_group_name_H-M   'P 1'
#
loop_
_entity.id
_entity.type
_entity.pdbx_description
1 polymer ?
#
loop_
_entity_poly.entity_id
_entity_poly.type
_entity_poly.pdbx_seq_one_letter_code
_entity_poly.pdbx_strand_id
1 'polypeptide(L)'
;MEVFMNYLTLLSEIEHGEGFGFNGNILETNLLNLAVVIGVVVSFGGDALRSLLENRKQTILNNLQEAQDRANEAQEKLNKAKEQLELAKTKASEIRQQGLVAIEKEKEKCIEKAEQDAMLLETKKQETIRFQQQKIINQISQKVIFLSLKQVRERLQNRVDFAFHSSINNFNIALFTKYKP
;
A
#
# COMPACT_ATOMS: atom_id res chain seq x y z
N MET A 1 -85.19 -101.06 5.70
CA MET A 1 -85.67 -99.76 5.20
C MET A 1 -85.78 -98.74 6.34
N GLU A 2 -84.79 -98.66 7.24
CA GLU A 2 -84.72 -97.61 8.28
C GLU A 2 -83.27 -97.16 8.51
N VAL A 3 -82.30 -98.08 8.38
CA VAL A 3 -80.87 -97.75 8.48
C VAL A 3 -80.37 -96.89 7.29
N PHE A 4 -80.91 -97.06 6.10
CA PHE A 4 -80.49 -96.30 4.89
C PHE A 4 -81.03 -94.86 4.85
N MET A 5 -82.10 -94.56 5.58
CA MET A 5 -82.67 -93.20 5.66
C MET A 5 -81.96 -92.32 6.70
N ASN A 6 -81.18 -92.93 7.61
CA ASN A 6 -80.45 -92.21 8.65
C ASN A 6 -79.03 -91.78 8.24
N TYR A 7 -78.52 -92.30 7.11
CA TYR A 7 -77.27 -91.80 6.51
C TYR A 7 -77.52 -90.63 5.54
N LEU A 8 -78.74 -90.48 5.03
CA LEU A 8 -79.08 -89.38 4.11
C LEU A 8 -79.32 -88.05 4.84
N THR A 9 -79.58 -88.10 6.16
CA THR A 9 -79.74 -86.93 7.03
C THR A 9 -78.43 -86.38 7.60
N LEU A 10 -77.30 -87.11 7.45
CA LEU A 10 -75.98 -86.65 7.91
C LEU A 10 -75.20 -85.86 6.83
N LEU A 11 -75.67 -85.85 5.57
CA LEU A 11 -75.04 -85.15 4.45
C LEU A 11 -75.71 -83.81 4.10
N SER A 12 -76.79 -83.42 4.79
CA SER A 12 -77.49 -82.14 4.55
C SER A 12 -76.99 -81.00 5.44
N GLU A 13 -75.99 -81.23 6.30
CA GLU A 13 -75.38 -80.20 7.14
C GLU A 13 -74.01 -79.78 6.56
N ILE A 14 -74.01 -79.44 5.26
CA ILE A 14 -73.00 -78.54 4.72
C ILE A 14 -73.50 -77.14 5.10
N GLU A 15 -72.80 -76.52 6.05
CA GLU A 15 -72.85 -75.08 6.29
C GLU A 15 -72.88 -74.38 4.93
N HIS A 16 -74.06 -73.89 4.58
CA HIS A 16 -74.19 -72.89 3.54
C HIS A 16 -73.43 -71.70 4.09
N GLY A 17 -72.32 -71.38 3.44
CA GLY A 17 -71.45 -70.29 3.83
C GLY A 17 -72.28 -69.09 4.23
N GLU A 18 -71.86 -68.43 5.32
CA GLU A 18 -72.41 -67.16 5.75
C GLU A 18 -72.61 -66.29 4.52
N GLY A 19 -73.87 -66.20 4.11
CA GLY A 19 -74.26 -65.41 2.97
C GLY A 19 -73.75 -64.01 3.24
N PHE A 20 -73.07 -63.44 2.25
CA PHE A 20 -72.72 -62.03 2.21
C PHE A 20 -74.01 -61.21 2.22
N GLY A 21 -74.63 -61.09 3.39
CA GLY A 21 -75.79 -60.27 3.63
C GLY A 21 -75.32 -58.84 3.73
N PHE A 22 -75.62 -58.02 2.73
CA PHE A 22 -75.47 -56.58 2.83
C PHE A 22 -76.39 -56.08 3.94
N ASN A 23 -75.83 -56.00 5.15
CA ASN A 23 -76.48 -55.35 6.28
C ASN A 23 -76.62 -53.86 5.88
N GLY A 24 -77.84 -53.33 5.75
CA GLY A 24 -78.07 -51.93 5.39
C GLY A 24 -77.34 -50.92 6.30
N ASN A 25 -77.01 -51.35 7.53
CA ASN A 25 -76.16 -50.63 8.48
C ASN A 25 -74.69 -50.44 8.02
N ILE A 26 -74.17 -51.25 7.09
CA ILE A 26 -72.80 -51.12 6.57
C ILE A 26 -72.70 -49.88 5.67
N LEU A 27 -73.72 -49.62 4.85
CA LEU A 27 -73.73 -48.45 3.97
C LEU A 27 -74.09 -47.15 4.68
N GLU A 28 -74.90 -47.22 5.75
CA GLU A 28 -75.37 -46.00 6.40
C GLU A 28 -74.51 -45.63 7.62
N THR A 29 -74.13 -46.58 8.49
CA THR A 29 -73.39 -46.27 9.73
C THR A 29 -71.87 -46.21 9.51
N ASN A 30 -71.27 -47.15 8.77
CA ASN A 30 -69.82 -47.15 8.53
C ASN A 30 -69.40 -46.08 7.50
N LEU A 31 -70.19 -45.87 6.44
CA LEU A 31 -69.90 -44.83 5.45
C LEU A 31 -70.03 -43.43 6.04
N LEU A 32 -71.05 -43.20 6.88
CA LEU A 32 -71.26 -41.90 7.52
C LEU A 32 -70.16 -41.62 8.57
N ASN A 33 -69.74 -42.61 9.36
CA ASN A 33 -68.61 -42.45 10.28
C ASN A 33 -67.29 -42.20 9.53
N LEU A 34 -67.03 -42.94 8.44
CA LEU A 34 -65.84 -42.73 7.61
C LEU A 34 -65.85 -41.35 6.93
N ALA A 35 -67.00 -40.89 6.42
CA ALA A 35 -67.14 -39.57 5.81
C ALA A 35 -66.86 -38.43 6.82
N VAL A 36 -67.33 -38.57 8.06
CA VAL A 36 -67.03 -37.61 9.15
C VAL A 36 -65.53 -37.61 9.48
N VAL A 37 -64.91 -38.80 9.63
CA VAL A 37 -63.47 -38.92 9.90
C VAL A 37 -62.64 -38.32 8.75
N ILE A 38 -62.98 -38.61 7.50
CA ILE A 38 -62.31 -38.02 6.33
C ILE A 38 -62.47 -36.49 6.33
N GLY A 39 -63.67 -35.96 6.62
CA GLY A 39 -63.89 -34.53 6.73
C GLY A 39 -63.00 -33.85 7.78
N VAL A 40 -62.84 -34.48 8.95
CA VAL A 40 -61.94 -34.00 10.02
C VAL A 40 -60.47 -34.11 9.58
N VAL A 41 -60.04 -35.22 8.99
CA VAL A 41 -58.64 -35.40 8.54
C VAL A 41 -58.28 -34.44 7.41
N VAL A 42 -59.18 -34.21 6.46
CA VAL A 42 -58.95 -33.29 5.34
C VAL A 42 -58.93 -31.84 5.81
N SER A 43 -59.81 -31.46 6.74
CA SER A 43 -59.80 -30.09 7.30
C SER A 43 -58.54 -29.82 8.13
N PHE A 44 -58.24 -30.64 9.13
CA PHE A 44 -57.09 -30.41 10.01
C PHE A 44 -55.74 -30.78 9.37
N GLY A 45 -55.67 -31.91 8.67
CA GLY A 45 -54.45 -32.37 8.00
C GLY A 45 -54.15 -31.62 6.71
N GLY A 46 -55.18 -31.24 5.96
CA GLY A 46 -55.05 -30.45 4.73
C GLY A 46 -54.48 -29.07 5.01
N ASP A 47 -54.96 -28.37 6.06
CA ASP A 47 -54.45 -27.05 6.44
C ASP A 47 -52.99 -27.10 6.89
N ALA A 48 -52.61 -28.11 7.68
CA ALA A 48 -51.21 -28.30 8.12
C ALA A 48 -50.27 -28.59 6.94
N LEU A 49 -50.66 -29.48 6.02
CA LEU A 49 -49.87 -29.80 4.82
C LEU A 49 -49.77 -28.60 3.87
N ARG A 50 -50.86 -27.85 3.68
CA ARG A 50 -50.89 -26.67 2.83
C ARG A 50 -49.98 -25.56 3.38
N SER A 51 -49.99 -25.35 4.70
CA SER A 51 -49.07 -24.42 5.36
C SER A 51 -47.60 -24.81 5.19
N LEU A 52 -47.27 -26.10 5.35
CA LEU A 52 -45.90 -26.61 5.14
C LEU A 52 -45.43 -26.45 3.69
N LEU A 53 -46.31 -26.73 2.72
CA LEU A 53 -45.99 -26.55 1.30
C LEU A 53 -45.80 -25.08 0.93
N GLU A 54 -46.66 -24.17 1.41
CA GLU A 54 -46.51 -22.74 1.14
C GLU A 54 -45.24 -22.20 1.80
N ASN A 55 -44.91 -22.62 3.02
CA ASN A 55 -43.67 -22.25 3.69
C ASN A 55 -42.43 -22.73 2.92
N ARG A 56 -42.43 -24.00 2.45
CA ARG A 56 -41.34 -24.52 1.61
C ARG A 56 -41.22 -23.76 0.30
N LYS A 57 -42.34 -23.50 -0.38
CA LYS A 57 -42.37 -22.71 -1.62
C LYS A 57 -41.80 -21.31 -1.39
N GLN A 58 -42.22 -20.62 -0.33
CA GLN A 58 -41.71 -19.31 0.03
C GLN A 58 -40.21 -19.35 0.33
N THR A 59 -39.75 -20.36 1.08
CA THR A 59 -38.33 -20.53 1.40
C THR A 59 -37.50 -20.76 0.14
N ILE A 60 -37.95 -21.58 -0.80
CA ILE A 60 -37.26 -21.82 -2.07
C ILE A 60 -37.20 -20.54 -2.90
N LEU A 61 -38.31 -19.80 -3.00
CA LEU A 61 -38.35 -18.53 -3.73
C LEU A 61 -37.40 -17.50 -3.11
N ASN A 62 -37.42 -17.37 -1.78
CA ASN A 62 -36.52 -16.46 -1.06
C ASN A 62 -35.05 -16.85 -1.27
N ASN A 63 -34.70 -18.14 -1.14
CA ASN A 63 -33.34 -18.61 -1.36
C ASN A 63 -32.86 -18.39 -2.79
N LEU A 64 -33.74 -18.58 -3.79
CA LEU A 64 -33.40 -18.34 -5.19
C LEU A 64 -33.20 -16.85 -5.47
N GLN A 65 -34.04 -15.99 -4.90
CA GLN A 65 -33.90 -14.54 -4.99
C GLN A 65 -32.60 -14.07 -4.32
N GLU A 66 -32.31 -14.54 -3.11
CA GLU A 66 -31.07 -14.21 -2.40
C GLU A 66 -29.82 -14.68 -3.15
N ALA A 67 -29.87 -15.88 -3.75
CA ALA A 67 -28.79 -16.38 -4.60
C ALA A 67 -28.58 -15.52 -5.85
N GLN A 68 -29.67 -15.08 -6.48
CA GLN A 68 -29.61 -14.18 -7.64
C GLN A 68 -29.03 -12.81 -7.25
N ASP A 69 -29.48 -12.23 -6.14
CA ASP A 69 -28.99 -10.94 -5.66
C ASP A 69 -27.51 -11.01 -5.31
N ARG A 70 -27.08 -12.08 -4.63
CA ARG A 70 -25.67 -12.32 -4.31
C ARG A 70 -24.81 -12.50 -5.57
N ALA A 71 -25.32 -13.19 -6.59
CA ALA A 71 -24.63 -13.35 -7.86
C ALA A 71 -24.48 -12.01 -8.60
N ASN A 72 -25.54 -11.20 -8.63
CA ASN A 72 -25.52 -9.87 -9.22
C ASN A 72 -24.53 -8.95 -8.50
N GLU A 73 -24.55 -8.93 -7.16
CA GLU A 73 -23.63 -8.13 -6.34
C GLU A 73 -22.16 -8.56 -6.55
N ALA A 74 -21.90 -9.87 -6.60
CA ALA A 74 -20.56 -10.39 -6.88
C ALA A 74 -20.07 -9.99 -8.28
N GLN A 75 -20.94 -10.02 -9.28
CA GLN A 75 -20.61 -9.59 -10.64
C GLN A 75 -20.32 -8.10 -10.71
N GLU A 76 -21.10 -7.27 -10.01
CA GLU A 76 -20.87 -5.82 -9.94
C GLU A 76 -19.54 -5.51 -9.25
N LYS A 77 -19.25 -6.16 -8.12
CA LYS A 77 -17.97 -6.03 -7.41
C LYS A 77 -16.79 -6.43 -8.30
N LEU A 78 -16.93 -7.51 -9.06
CA LEU A 78 -15.91 -7.96 -9.99
C LEU A 78 -15.67 -6.96 -11.13
N ASN A 79 -16.74 -6.38 -11.69
CA ASN A 79 -16.61 -5.35 -12.72
C ASN A 79 -15.91 -4.09 -12.18
N LYS A 80 -16.31 -3.61 -10.99
CA LYS A 80 -15.64 -2.49 -10.30
C LYS A 80 -14.17 -2.77 -10.03
N ALA A 81 -13.84 -3.98 -9.57
CA ALA A 81 -12.45 -4.37 -9.31
C ALA A 81 -11.61 -4.41 -10.59
N LYS A 82 -12.19 -4.86 -11.72
CA LYS A 82 -11.52 -4.83 -13.03
C LYS A 82 -11.27 -3.41 -13.52
N GLU A 83 -12.25 -2.51 -13.40
CA GLU A 83 -12.08 -1.10 -13.76
C GLU A 83 -10.99 -0.43 -12.93
N GLN A 84 -10.99 -0.66 -11.61
CA GLN A 84 -9.95 -0.16 -10.71
C GLN A 84 -8.57 -0.72 -11.06
N LEU A 85 -8.48 -1.99 -11.44
CA LEU A 85 -7.23 -2.60 -11.87
C LEU A 85 -6.68 -1.96 -13.15
N GLU A 86 -7.52 -1.72 -14.15
CA GLU A 86 -7.10 -1.07 -15.40
C GLU A 86 -6.68 0.39 -15.17
N LEU A 87 -7.39 1.11 -14.30
CA LEU A 87 -6.99 2.46 -13.88
C LEU A 87 -5.63 2.44 -13.17
N ALA A 88 -5.42 1.49 -12.25
CA ALA A 88 -4.18 1.35 -11.51
C ALA A 88 -3.00 0.99 -12.44
N LYS A 89 -3.21 0.12 -13.43
CA LYS A 89 -2.20 -0.21 -14.46
C LYS A 89 -1.82 1.01 -15.29
N THR A 90 -2.81 1.77 -15.76
CA THR A 90 -2.58 3.00 -16.54
C THR A 90 -1.77 4.00 -15.71
N LYS A 91 -2.21 4.27 -14.47
CA LYS A 91 -1.51 5.18 -13.57
C LYS A 91 -0.09 4.72 -13.23
N ALA A 92 0.12 3.42 -13.06
CA ALA A 92 1.46 2.87 -12.83
C ALA A 92 2.37 3.06 -14.05
N SER A 93 1.84 2.90 -15.26
CA SER A 93 2.56 3.17 -16.51
C SER A 93 2.93 4.66 -16.64
N GLU A 94 1.99 5.56 -16.35
CA GLU A 94 2.23 7.01 -16.33
C GLU A 94 3.31 7.39 -15.32
N ILE A 95 3.24 6.87 -14.09
CA ILE A 95 4.27 7.10 -13.05
C ILE A 95 5.63 6.62 -13.54
N ARG A 96 5.69 5.44 -14.19
CA ARG A 96 6.94 4.91 -14.73
C ARG A 96 7.52 5.82 -15.80
N GLN A 97 6.69 6.29 -16.74
CA GLN A 97 7.12 7.19 -17.81
C GLN A 97 7.59 8.54 -17.26
N GLN A 98 6.83 9.14 -16.35
CA GLN A 98 7.20 10.38 -15.68
C GLN A 98 8.49 10.23 -14.87
N GLY A 99 8.66 9.09 -14.19
CA GLY A 99 9.88 8.74 -13.46
C GLY A 99 11.11 8.70 -14.35
N LEU A 100 11.02 8.09 -15.54
CA LEU A 100 12.14 8.06 -16.50
C LEU A 100 12.54 9.46 -16.97
N VAL A 101 11.56 10.31 -17.29
CA VAL A 101 11.82 11.71 -17.68
C VAL A 101 12.46 12.51 -16.53
N ALA A 102 11.96 12.31 -15.31
CA ALA A 102 12.52 12.97 -14.13
C ALA A 102 13.96 12.53 -13.84
N ILE A 103 14.27 11.24 -14.00
CA ILE A 103 15.62 10.71 -13.84
C ILE A 103 16.60 11.33 -14.84
N GLU A 104 16.23 11.41 -16.13
CA GLU A 104 17.13 11.98 -17.13
C GLU A 104 17.39 13.47 -16.86
N LYS A 105 16.34 14.22 -16.51
CA LYS A 105 16.46 15.63 -16.13
C LYS A 105 17.33 15.84 -14.89
N GLU A 106 17.19 14.98 -13.88
CA GLU A 106 17.99 15.10 -12.66
C GLU A 106 19.45 14.72 -12.90
N LYS A 107 19.71 13.74 -13.76
CA LYS A 107 21.05 13.39 -14.22
C LYS A 107 21.72 14.55 -14.96
N GLU A 108 21.02 15.19 -15.89
CA GLU A 108 21.53 16.39 -16.59
C GLU A 108 21.90 17.51 -15.60
N LYS A 109 20.99 17.84 -14.67
CA LYS A 109 21.27 18.85 -13.62
C LYS A 109 22.45 18.46 -12.73
N CYS A 110 22.57 17.19 -12.38
CA CYS A 110 23.68 16.72 -11.55
C CYS A 110 25.02 16.90 -12.27
N ILE A 111 25.07 16.62 -13.57
CA ILE A 111 26.25 16.83 -14.40
C ILE A 111 26.56 18.32 -14.50
N GLU A 112 25.57 19.15 -14.83
CA GLU A 112 25.75 20.61 -14.93
C GLU A 112 26.28 21.20 -13.61
N LYS A 113 25.71 20.78 -12.48
CA LYS A 113 26.16 21.23 -11.16
C LYS A 113 27.60 20.77 -10.87
N ALA A 114 27.94 19.52 -11.20
CA ALA A 114 29.29 19.01 -11.01
C ALA A 114 30.32 19.78 -11.86
N GLU A 115 29.95 20.16 -13.09
CA GLU A 115 30.79 21.00 -13.95
C GLU A 115 30.98 22.40 -13.37
N GLN A 116 29.90 23.04 -12.90
CA GLN A 116 29.97 24.35 -12.24
C GLN A 116 30.84 24.31 -10.98
N ASP A 117 30.67 23.29 -10.14
CA ASP A 117 31.46 23.10 -8.92
C ASP A 117 32.95 22.88 -9.26
N ALA A 118 33.26 22.14 -10.34
CA ALA A 118 34.62 21.95 -10.81
C ALA A 118 35.26 23.25 -11.31
N MET A 119 34.52 24.08 -12.06
CA MET A 119 35.00 25.40 -12.51
C MET A 119 35.25 26.35 -11.34
N LEU A 120 34.34 26.36 -10.36
CA LEU A 120 34.50 27.16 -9.13
C LEU A 120 35.72 26.70 -8.33
N LEU A 121 35.95 25.39 -8.23
CA LEU A 121 37.10 24.84 -7.55
C LEU A 121 38.42 25.26 -8.21
N GLU A 122 38.50 25.22 -9.55
CA GLU A 122 39.71 25.65 -10.26
C GLU A 122 39.97 27.15 -10.08
N THR A 123 38.91 27.97 -10.10
CA THR A 123 39.01 29.41 -9.84
C THR A 123 39.54 29.67 -8.42
N LYS A 124 38.95 29.04 -7.40
CA LYS A 124 39.39 29.16 -6.01
C LYS A 124 40.82 28.69 -5.80
N LYS A 125 41.24 27.63 -6.50
CA LYS A 125 42.62 27.14 -6.48
C LYS A 125 43.58 28.19 -7.03
N GLN A 126 43.27 28.80 -8.17
CA GLN A 126 44.10 29.86 -8.76
C GLN A 126 44.20 31.10 -7.85
N GLU A 127 43.07 31.53 -7.28
CA GLU A 127 43.04 32.63 -6.31
C GLU A 127 43.89 32.31 -5.07
N THR A 128 43.78 31.08 -4.56
CA THR A 128 44.57 30.62 -3.41
C THR A 128 46.06 30.61 -3.73
N ILE A 129 46.46 30.09 -4.90
CA ILE A 129 47.87 30.11 -5.32
C ILE A 129 48.40 31.53 -5.37
N ARG A 130 47.67 32.47 -6.00
CA ARG A 130 48.06 33.88 -6.08
C ARG A 130 48.20 34.51 -4.70
N PHE A 131 47.25 34.26 -3.81
CA PHE A 131 47.30 34.74 -2.43
C PHE A 131 48.54 34.21 -1.68
N GLN A 132 48.82 32.91 -1.80
CA GLN A 132 50.00 32.31 -1.17
C GLN A 132 51.30 32.85 -1.76
N GLN A 133 51.38 33.06 -3.08
CA GLN A 133 52.54 33.68 -3.72
C GLN A 133 52.81 35.08 -3.14
N GLN A 134 51.79 35.93 -3.05
CA GLN A 134 51.94 37.27 -2.45
C GLN A 134 52.37 37.19 -0.99
N LYS A 135 51.80 36.26 -0.22
CA LYS A 135 52.18 36.04 1.18
C LYS A 135 53.66 35.63 1.30
N ILE A 136 54.13 34.71 0.46
CA ILE A 136 55.52 34.26 0.44
C ILE A 136 56.45 35.40 0.02
N ILE A 137 56.11 36.18 -1.00
CA ILE A 137 56.90 37.35 -1.43
C ILE A 137 57.06 38.34 -0.29
N ASN A 138 55.99 38.63 0.44
CA ASN A 138 56.05 39.54 1.60
C ASN A 138 56.95 38.98 2.71
N GLN A 139 56.84 37.68 3.02
CA GLN A 139 57.69 37.03 4.02
C GLN A 139 59.18 37.04 3.62
N ILE A 140 59.49 36.71 2.36
CA ILE A 140 60.86 36.74 1.83
C ILE A 140 61.39 38.17 1.87
N SER A 141 60.60 39.15 1.42
CA SER A 141 61.01 40.56 1.43
C SER A 141 61.36 41.04 2.84
N GLN A 142 60.51 40.73 3.83
CA GLN A 142 60.80 41.05 5.23
C GLN A 142 62.07 40.36 5.74
N LYS A 143 62.29 39.09 5.37
CA LYS A 143 63.49 38.34 5.77
C LYS A 143 64.75 38.92 5.14
N VAL A 144 64.70 39.29 3.86
CA VAL A 144 65.80 39.94 3.15
C VAL A 144 66.12 41.29 3.78
N ILE A 145 65.10 42.13 4.04
CA ILE A 145 65.28 43.41 4.73
C ILE A 145 65.96 43.19 6.09
N PHE A 146 65.48 42.23 6.87
CA PHE A 146 66.07 41.91 8.17
C PHE A 146 67.54 41.49 8.08
N LEU A 147 67.88 40.60 7.15
CA LEU A 147 69.26 40.14 6.95
C LEU A 147 70.18 41.26 6.45
N SER A 148 69.72 42.09 5.52
CA SER A 148 70.44 43.26 5.04
C SER A 148 70.69 44.27 6.17
N LEU A 149 69.68 44.58 6.98
CA LEU A 149 69.82 45.45 8.14
C LEU A 149 70.78 44.87 9.18
N LYS A 150 70.75 43.55 9.41
CA LYS A 150 71.70 42.86 10.29
C LYS A 150 73.13 43.02 9.77
N GLN A 151 73.37 42.76 8.48
CA GLN A 151 74.70 42.88 7.87
C GLN A 151 75.19 44.33 7.88
N VAL A 152 74.32 45.31 7.59
CA VAL A 152 74.66 46.73 7.68
C VAL A 152 75.03 47.10 9.12
N ARG A 153 74.28 46.63 10.12
CA ARG A 153 74.60 46.86 11.54
C ARG A 153 75.96 46.28 11.91
N GLU A 154 76.26 45.05 11.52
CA GLU A 154 77.56 44.40 11.79
C GLU A 154 78.72 45.18 11.14
N ARG A 155 78.55 45.62 9.88
CA ARG A 155 79.57 46.44 9.20
C ARG A 155 79.74 47.82 9.82
N LEU A 156 78.65 48.46 10.25
CA LEU A 156 78.73 49.74 10.95
C LEU A 156 79.46 49.58 12.29
N GLN A 157 79.12 48.57 13.09
CA GLN A 157 79.81 48.29 14.36
C GLN A 157 81.33 48.13 14.17
N ASN A 158 81.76 47.47 13.10
CA ASN A 158 83.18 47.27 12.81
C ASN A 158 83.90 48.50 12.23
N ARG A 159 83.16 49.46 11.63
CA ARG A 159 83.73 50.66 10.98
C ARG A 159 83.70 51.90 11.88
N VAL A 160 83.04 51.82 13.03
CA VAL A 160 82.86 52.94 13.93
C VAL A 160 84.21 53.37 14.53
N ASP A 161 84.85 54.34 13.90
CA ASP A 161 86.04 55.06 14.38
C ASP A 161 85.67 56.51 14.76
N PHE A 162 86.58 57.21 15.44
CA PHE A 162 86.33 58.57 15.94
C PHE A 162 86.04 59.56 14.80
N ALA A 163 86.69 59.40 13.65
CA ALA A 163 86.50 60.26 12.48
C ALA A 163 85.12 60.07 11.84
N PHE A 164 84.68 58.82 11.70
CA PHE A 164 83.34 58.46 11.21
C PHE A 164 82.25 58.96 12.16
N HIS A 165 82.42 58.79 13.47
CA HIS A 165 81.49 59.32 14.48
C HIS A 165 81.33 60.84 14.41
N SER A 166 82.44 61.58 14.35
CA SER A 166 82.42 63.04 14.27
C SER A 166 81.76 63.53 12.97
N SER A 167 82.03 62.86 11.85
CA SER A 167 81.41 63.15 10.55
C SER A 167 79.88 62.93 10.56
N ILE A 168 79.42 61.81 11.10
CA ILE A 168 77.97 61.52 11.21
C ILE A 168 77.27 62.52 12.16
N ASN A 169 77.89 62.86 13.30
CA ASN A 169 77.32 63.84 14.21
C ASN A 169 77.21 65.22 13.57
N ASN A 170 78.26 65.69 12.89
CA ASN A 170 78.22 66.96 12.17
C ASN A 170 77.18 66.97 11.05
N PHE A 171 77.01 65.85 10.32
CA PHE A 171 75.97 65.70 9.31
C PHE A 171 74.56 65.78 9.94
N ASN A 172 74.31 65.10 11.05
CA ASN A 172 73.04 65.16 11.76
C ASN A 172 72.75 66.56 12.32
N ILE A 173 73.76 67.24 12.88
CA ILE A 173 73.64 68.64 13.33
C ILE A 173 73.26 69.55 12.15
N ALA A 174 73.88 69.37 10.98
CA ALA A 174 73.55 70.14 9.78
C ALA A 174 72.13 69.87 9.27
N LEU A 175 71.67 68.60 9.32
CA LEU A 175 70.29 68.25 8.98
C LEU A 175 69.30 68.90 9.94
N PHE A 176 69.56 68.82 11.25
CA PHE A 176 68.69 69.42 12.27
C PHE A 176 68.62 70.94 12.15
N THR A 177 69.75 71.60 11.85
CA THR A 177 69.80 73.06 11.64
C THR A 177 69.00 73.48 10.39
N LYS A 178 68.87 72.61 9.40
CA LYS A 178 68.08 72.84 8.18
C LYS A 178 66.61 72.43 8.31
N TYR A 179 66.26 71.73 9.38
CA TYR A 179 64.88 71.32 9.64
C TYR A 179 64.06 72.55 10.05
N LYS A 180 63.07 72.90 9.23
CA LYS A 180 62.00 73.82 9.62
C LYS A 180 60.79 72.97 10.02
N PRO A 181 60.15 73.26 11.17
CA PRO A 181 59.00 72.50 11.65
C PRO A 181 57.82 72.55 10.69
#